data_AF-A0A2M9BTH0-F1
#
_entry.id   AF-A0A2M9BTH0-F1
#
_cell.length_a   1.000
_cell.length_b   1.000
_cell.length_c   1.000
_cell.angle_alpha   90.00
_cell.angle_beta   90.00
_cell.angle_gamma   90.00
#
_symmetry.space_group_name_H-M   'P 1'
#
loop_
_entity.id
_entity.type
_entity.pdbx_description
1 polymer ?
#
loop_
_entity_poly.entity_id
_entity_poly.type
_entity_poly.pdbx_seq_one_letter_code
_entity_poly.pdbx_strand_id
1 'polypeptide(L)'
;MTTKFVSTCLLAAALLSGCSKDAQVVPSGIDNSKTEITVLVSEKGAPSYALSEAHVLSANYQSAVSSMTIVGKLNNGKAVQLDFSRNPGSTAPNTTTNVLEAYLDGASGTDASGTTTYNTTAKTVDGSFTATFPSTGTIKGSFTKVQL
;
A
#
# COMPACT_ATOMS: atom_id res chain seq x y z
N MET A 1 -3.13 20.99 61.28
CA MET A 1 -2.41 21.61 60.14
C MET A 1 -3.40 21.83 59.02
N THR A 2 -3.39 23.04 58.52
CA THR A 2 -4.41 23.69 57.71
C THR A 2 -4.35 23.28 56.23
N THR A 3 -5.53 23.08 55.65
CA THR A 3 -5.93 23.31 54.24
C THR A 3 -5.19 22.56 53.11
N LYS A 4 -5.96 21.79 52.32
CA LYS A 4 -6.34 22.18 50.94
C LYS A 4 -7.74 21.66 50.61
N PHE A 5 -8.51 22.56 50.02
CA PHE A 5 -9.91 22.48 49.63
C PHE A 5 -9.97 22.51 48.09
N VAL A 6 -11.14 22.14 47.53
CA VAL A 6 -11.62 22.43 46.15
C VAL A 6 -11.16 21.41 45.09
N SER A 7 -11.98 20.82 44.20
CA SER A 7 -13.41 20.99 43.87
C SER A 7 -13.96 19.70 43.23
N THR A 8 -15.14 19.31 43.70
CA THR A 8 -16.34 18.91 42.94
C THR A 8 -16.33 19.03 41.41
N CYS A 9 -16.79 17.98 40.72
CA CYS A 9 -18.10 17.92 40.03
C CYS A 9 -18.15 16.61 39.21
N LEU A 10 -19.03 15.65 39.53
CA LEU A 10 -20.47 15.55 39.25
C LEU A 10 -20.79 14.89 37.88
N LEU A 11 -21.55 13.78 37.97
CA LEU A 11 -22.47 13.17 36.99
C LEU A 11 -21.87 12.56 35.71
N ALA A 12 -22.47 11.59 35.03
CA ALA A 12 -23.48 10.57 35.27
C ALA A 12 -23.75 9.91 33.90
N ALA A 13 -24.42 8.76 33.93
CA ALA A 13 -25.29 8.21 32.90
C ALA A 13 -24.67 7.37 31.76
N ALA A 14 -25.17 6.14 31.75
CA ALA A 14 -25.07 5.11 30.74
C ALA A 14 -25.86 5.44 29.47
N LEU A 15 -25.41 4.94 28.31
CA LEU A 15 -26.25 4.61 27.15
C LEU A 15 -25.67 3.42 26.37
N LEU A 16 -26.42 2.31 26.44
CA LEU A 16 -26.82 1.35 25.40
C LEU A 16 -26.04 1.20 24.06
N SER A 17 -26.04 -0.06 23.63
CA SER A 17 -26.27 -0.55 22.25
C SER A 17 -25.15 -0.51 21.19
N GLY A 18 -24.81 -1.70 20.70
CA GLY A 18 -24.92 -2.01 19.26
C GLY A 18 -23.68 -1.79 18.39
N CYS A 19 -23.19 -2.90 17.83
CA CYS A 19 -22.46 -3.07 16.56
C CYS A 19 -21.72 -1.86 15.99
N SER A 20 -20.41 -1.99 15.75
CA SER A 20 -19.82 -1.67 14.44
C SER A 20 -18.42 -2.26 14.32
N LYS A 21 -18.33 -3.23 13.40
CA LYS A 21 -17.23 -3.48 12.45
C LYS A 21 -15.86 -3.09 12.95
N ASP A 22 -14.99 -4.08 13.11
CA ASP A 22 -13.53 -3.90 12.97
C ASP A 22 -13.29 -2.85 11.89
N ALA A 23 -12.91 -1.66 12.32
CA ALA A 23 -12.46 -0.62 11.44
C ALA A 23 -11.23 -1.22 10.79
N GLN A 24 -11.40 -1.68 9.55
CA GLN A 24 -10.31 -1.87 8.62
C GLN A 24 -9.42 -0.64 8.82
N VAL A 25 -8.21 -0.87 9.32
CA VAL A 25 -7.21 0.16 9.50
C VAL A 25 -6.89 0.64 8.09
N VAL A 26 -7.68 1.59 7.59
CA VAL A 26 -7.31 2.43 6.47
C VAL A 26 -6.14 3.24 7.04
N PRO A 27 -4.91 3.06 6.55
CA PRO A 27 -3.77 3.78 7.09
C PRO A 27 -4.07 5.27 7.05
N SER A 28 -4.26 5.85 8.24
CA SER A 28 -4.50 7.28 8.40
C SER A 28 -3.18 7.99 8.14
N GLY A 29 -3.01 8.40 6.89
CA GLY A 29 -1.77 9.03 6.42
C GLY A 29 -1.60 8.88 4.92
N ILE A 30 -2.66 9.13 4.15
CA ILE A 30 -2.51 9.34 2.72
C ILE A 30 -1.94 10.75 2.55
N ASP A 31 -0.61 10.88 2.54
CA ASP A 31 0.02 12.05 1.95
C ASP A 31 -0.39 12.06 0.47
N ASN A 32 -1.03 13.15 0.04
CA ASN A 32 -1.49 13.31 -1.34
C ASN A 32 -0.44 14.00 -2.22
N SER A 33 0.78 14.23 -1.73
CA SER A 33 1.91 14.71 -2.55
C SER A 33 2.49 13.61 -3.47
N LYS A 34 1.65 12.66 -3.88
CA LYS A 34 2.02 11.39 -4.47
C LYS A 34 2.59 11.60 -5.86
N THR A 35 3.74 11.01 -6.12
CA THR A 35 4.32 10.99 -7.47
C THR A 35 3.39 10.20 -8.38
N GLU A 36 2.88 10.84 -9.45
CA GLU A 36 2.18 10.14 -10.53
C GLU A 36 3.14 9.20 -11.25
N ILE A 37 2.69 7.96 -11.50
CA ILE A 37 3.50 6.94 -12.15
C ILE A 37 2.71 6.21 -13.22
N THR A 38 3.42 5.73 -14.25
CA THR A 38 2.83 4.81 -15.22
C THR A 38 3.08 3.38 -14.78
N VAL A 39 2.01 2.68 -14.41
CA VAL A 39 2.03 1.24 -14.13
C VAL A 39 1.28 0.53 -15.24
N LEU A 40 1.99 -0.30 -16.00
CA LEU A 40 1.36 -1.15 -17.00
C LEU A 40 0.87 -2.43 -16.35
N VAL A 41 -0.35 -2.84 -16.66
CA VAL A 41 -0.95 -4.08 -16.21
C VAL A 41 -1.52 -4.89 -17.36
N SER A 42 -1.49 -6.21 -17.27
CA SER A 42 -2.16 -7.13 -18.18
C SER A 42 -2.95 -8.16 -17.39
N GLU A 43 -4.20 -8.35 -17.81
CA GLU A 43 -5.14 -9.35 -17.29
C GLU A 43 -5.20 -10.55 -18.25
N LYS A 44 -5.68 -11.70 -17.77
CA LYS A 44 -5.70 -12.95 -18.56
C LYS A 44 -6.43 -12.77 -19.89
N GLY A 45 -5.68 -12.79 -20.99
CA GLY A 45 -6.20 -12.69 -22.36
C GLY A 45 -6.41 -11.26 -22.87
N ALA A 46 -6.03 -10.24 -22.10
CA ALA A 46 -6.13 -8.83 -22.48
C ALA A 46 -4.75 -8.20 -22.77
N PRO A 47 -4.65 -7.28 -23.76
CA PRO A 47 -3.47 -6.45 -23.94
C PRO A 47 -3.13 -5.64 -22.68
N SER A 48 -1.86 -5.28 -22.52
CA SER A 48 -1.45 -4.44 -21.40
C SER A 48 -2.05 -3.03 -21.51
N TYR A 49 -2.45 -2.45 -20.38
CA TYR A 49 -2.95 -1.09 -20.27
C TYR A 49 -2.34 -0.38 -19.06
N ALA A 50 -2.32 0.95 -19.07
CA ALA A 50 -1.86 1.72 -17.93
C ALA A 50 -2.96 1.80 -16.86
N LEU A 51 -2.60 1.58 -15.59
CA LEU A 51 -3.49 1.88 -14.48
C LEU A 51 -3.88 3.37 -14.52
N SER A 52 -5.17 3.64 -14.41
CA SER A 52 -5.65 5.00 -14.19
C SER A 52 -5.29 5.46 -12.78
N GLU A 53 -4.98 6.75 -12.62
CA GLU A 53 -4.72 7.38 -11.32
C GLU A 53 -3.60 6.70 -10.52
N ALA A 54 -2.61 6.08 -11.17
CA ALA A 54 -1.56 5.36 -10.48
C ALA A 54 -0.54 6.29 -9.81
N HIS A 55 -0.24 6.01 -8.54
CA HIS A 55 0.62 6.86 -7.74
C HIS A 55 1.34 6.11 -6.62
N VAL A 56 2.50 6.63 -6.22
CA VAL A 56 3.25 6.11 -5.08
C VAL A 56 2.67 6.69 -3.79
N LEU A 57 2.14 5.83 -2.94
CA LEU A 57 1.58 6.23 -1.64
C LEU A 57 2.67 6.43 -0.58
N SER A 58 3.67 5.55 -0.57
CA SER A 58 4.80 5.64 0.35
C SER A 58 6.03 4.95 -0.24
N ALA A 59 7.23 5.40 0.14
CA ALA A 59 8.47 4.72 -0.20
C ALA A 59 9.57 4.99 0.83
N ASN A 60 10.34 3.96 1.14
CA ASN A 60 11.55 4.05 1.95
C ASN A 60 12.60 3.12 1.32
N TYR A 61 13.66 3.68 0.74
CA TYR A 61 14.78 2.91 0.16
C TYR A 61 16.14 3.29 0.76
N GLN A 62 16.16 4.22 1.72
CA GLN A 62 17.39 4.75 2.33
C GLN A 62 17.73 4.07 3.67
N SER A 63 17.08 2.94 3.98
CA SER A 63 17.28 2.22 5.24
C SER A 63 17.65 0.74 5.00
N ALA A 64 17.90 -0.02 6.08
CA ALA A 64 18.12 -1.46 5.98
C ALA A 64 16.85 -2.21 5.52
N VAL A 65 15.69 -1.63 5.82
CA VAL A 65 14.38 -2.07 5.37
C VAL A 65 13.96 -1.18 4.21
N SER A 66 13.66 -1.80 3.07
CA SER A 66 13.11 -1.08 1.95
C SER A 66 11.67 -1.47 1.72
N SER A 67 10.84 -0.46 1.43
CA SER A 67 9.42 -0.62 1.18
C SER A 67 8.89 0.42 0.20
N MET A 68 7.82 0.08 -0.49
CA MET A 68 7.11 0.96 -1.40
C MET A 68 5.66 0.52 -1.53
N THR A 69 4.72 1.44 -1.44
CA THR A 69 3.31 1.17 -1.71
C THR A 69 2.89 1.91 -2.96
N ILE A 70 2.35 1.17 -3.92
CA ILE A 70 1.73 1.73 -5.13
C ILE A 70 0.24 1.48 -5.05
N VAL A 71 -0.55 2.49 -5.41
CA VAL A 71 -1.98 2.32 -5.65
C VAL A 71 -2.34 2.81 -7.03
N GLY A 72 -3.43 2.26 -7.58
CA GLY A 72 -3.97 2.70 -8.86
C GLY A 72 -5.34 2.08 -9.09
N LYS A 73 -5.89 2.30 -10.29
CA LYS A 73 -7.24 1.86 -10.63
C LYS A 73 -7.27 1.12 -11.96
N LEU A 74 -7.85 -0.08 -11.93
CA LEU A 74 -8.07 -0.93 -13.11
C LEU A 74 -9.16 -0.34 -14.01
N ASN A 75 -9.23 -0.82 -15.26
CA ASN A 75 -10.25 -0.36 -16.23
C ASN A 75 -11.69 -0.64 -15.78
N ASN A 76 -11.90 -1.64 -14.92
CA ASN A 76 -13.20 -1.94 -14.33
C ASN A 76 -13.56 -1.02 -13.14
N GLY A 77 -12.72 -0.04 -12.84
CA GLY A 77 -12.91 0.94 -11.77
C GLY A 77 -12.48 0.47 -10.37
N LYS A 78 -12.04 -0.79 -10.21
CA LYS A 78 -11.54 -1.30 -8.93
C LYS A 78 -10.18 -0.72 -8.60
N ALA A 79 -10.00 -0.30 -7.36
CA ALA A 79 -8.70 0.11 -6.84
C ALA A 79 -7.80 -1.11 -6.59
N VAL A 80 -6.53 -0.99 -6.92
CA VAL A 80 -5.48 -1.98 -6.61
C VAL A 80 -4.41 -1.31 -5.76
N GLN A 81 -3.94 -2.01 -4.74
CA GLN A 81 -2.79 -1.62 -3.92
C GLN A 81 -1.74 -2.72 -3.96
N LEU A 82 -0.48 -2.33 -4.14
CA LEU A 82 0.67 -3.21 -4.25
C LEU A 82 1.68 -2.80 -3.20
N ASP A 83 1.90 -3.67 -2.22
CA ASP A 83 2.83 -3.43 -1.13
C ASP A 83 4.13 -4.19 -1.37
N PHE A 84 5.17 -3.43 -1.68
CA PHE A 84 6.51 -3.93 -1.84
C PHE A 84 7.28 -3.75 -0.52
N SER A 85 7.88 -4.82 -0.01
CA SER A 85 8.76 -4.78 1.15
C SER A 85 9.90 -5.77 1.00
N ARG A 86 11.03 -5.49 1.64
CA ARG A 86 12.13 -6.43 1.71
C ARG A 86 11.77 -7.57 2.68
N ASN A 87 11.81 -8.81 2.19
CA ASN A 87 11.60 -9.97 3.06
C ASN A 87 12.68 -10.05 4.15
N PRO A 88 12.32 -10.33 5.43
CA PRO A 88 13.25 -10.37 6.57
C PRO A 88 14.43 -11.35 6.46
N GLY A 89 14.45 -12.25 5.48
CA GLY A 89 15.56 -13.19 5.20
C GLY A 89 16.27 -12.96 3.87
N SER A 90 15.99 -11.85 3.17
CA SER A 90 16.51 -11.62 1.82
C SER A 90 17.99 -11.22 1.83
N THR A 91 18.81 -11.96 1.09
CA THR A 91 20.20 -11.60 0.77
C THR A 91 20.30 -10.55 -0.34
N ALA A 92 19.18 -10.19 -0.97
CA ALA A 92 19.16 -9.15 -1.99
C ALA A 92 19.65 -7.81 -1.39
N PRO A 93 20.25 -6.93 -2.22
CA PRO A 93 20.63 -5.59 -1.80
C PRO A 93 19.46 -4.87 -1.13
N ASN A 94 19.73 -3.96 -0.18
CA ASN A 94 18.68 -3.16 0.45
C ASN A 94 17.94 -2.27 -0.58
N THR A 95 18.44 -2.11 -1.79
CA THR A 95 17.75 -1.41 -2.88
C THR A 95 16.70 -2.26 -3.59
N THR A 96 16.50 -3.52 -3.18
CA THR A 96 15.54 -4.46 -3.78
C THR A 96 14.43 -4.80 -2.79
N THR A 97 13.18 -4.69 -3.23
CA THR A 97 11.99 -5.09 -2.45
C THR A 97 11.14 -6.06 -3.25
N ASN A 98 10.25 -6.80 -2.59
CA ASN A 98 9.35 -7.77 -3.22
C ASN A 98 7.90 -7.39 -2.93
N VAL A 99 6.95 -7.67 -3.82
CA VAL A 99 5.53 -7.59 -3.40
C VAL A 99 5.26 -8.72 -2.40
N LEU A 100 4.78 -8.38 -1.21
CA LEU A 100 4.36 -9.37 -0.22
C LEU A 100 2.83 -9.56 -0.29
N GLU A 101 2.10 -8.47 -0.49
CA GLU A 101 0.65 -8.46 -0.53
C GLU A 101 0.14 -7.55 -1.65
N ALA A 102 -0.89 -8.00 -2.32
CA ALA A 102 -1.66 -7.19 -3.25
C ALA A 102 -3.12 -7.17 -2.82
N TYR A 103 -3.72 -6.00 -2.81
CA TYR A 103 -5.12 -5.79 -2.47
C TYR A 103 -5.87 -5.31 -3.69
N LEU A 104 -7.09 -5.81 -3.86
CA LEU A 104 -7.99 -5.41 -4.91
C LEU A 104 -9.34 -5.09 -4.29
N ASP A 105 -9.92 -3.95 -4.68
CA ASP A 105 -11.21 -3.52 -4.17
C ASP A 105 -12.31 -4.59 -4.38
N GLY A 106 -12.98 -4.93 -3.28
CA GLY A 106 -13.96 -6.01 -3.20
C GLY A 106 -13.37 -7.43 -3.17
N ALA A 107 -12.07 -7.59 -2.92
CA ALA A 107 -11.40 -8.88 -2.70
C ALA A 107 -10.50 -8.84 -1.45
N SER A 108 -10.20 -10.00 -0.87
CA SER A 108 -9.18 -10.12 0.18
C SER A 108 -7.79 -9.90 -0.40
N GLY A 109 -6.86 -9.41 0.44
CA GLY A 109 -5.44 -9.39 0.11
C GLY A 109 -4.96 -10.78 -0.31
N THR A 110 -4.08 -10.83 -1.30
CA THR A 110 -3.50 -12.06 -1.84
C THR A 110 -1.98 -11.96 -1.84
N ASP A 111 -1.32 -13.08 -1.60
CA ASP A 111 0.13 -13.18 -1.81
C ASP A 111 0.42 -12.90 -3.28
N ALA A 112 1.39 -12.02 -3.50
CA ALA A 112 1.84 -11.65 -4.83
C ALA A 112 3.34 -11.89 -4.95
N SER A 113 3.84 -11.87 -6.18
CA SER A 113 5.26 -11.90 -6.47
C SER A 113 5.64 -10.64 -7.21
N GLY A 114 6.82 -10.12 -6.94
CA GLY A 114 7.34 -8.95 -7.65
C GLY A 114 8.68 -8.54 -7.11
N THR A 115 9.35 -7.65 -7.82
CA THR A 115 10.64 -7.11 -7.43
C THR A 115 10.72 -5.65 -7.81
N THR A 116 11.31 -4.81 -6.96
CA THR A 116 11.75 -3.47 -7.33
C THR A 116 13.27 -3.36 -7.26
N THR A 117 13.83 -2.36 -7.93
CA THR A 117 15.25 -2.00 -7.84
C THR A 117 15.38 -0.49 -7.79
N TYR A 118 15.98 0.02 -6.72
CA TYR A 118 16.29 1.44 -6.57
C TYR A 118 17.67 1.77 -7.16
N ASN A 119 17.69 2.70 -8.10
CA ASN A 119 18.90 3.31 -8.62
C ASN A 119 19.26 4.52 -7.76
N THR A 120 20.32 4.38 -6.96
CA THR A 120 20.77 5.43 -6.03
C THR A 120 21.31 6.68 -6.73
N THR A 121 21.90 6.53 -7.92
CA THR A 121 22.44 7.65 -8.71
C THR A 121 21.33 8.48 -9.34
N ALA A 122 20.37 7.81 -10.00
CA ALA A 122 19.26 8.47 -10.68
C ALA A 122 18.11 8.84 -9.72
N LYS A 123 18.13 8.29 -8.49
CA LYS A 123 17.04 8.36 -7.51
C LYS A 123 15.69 7.89 -8.08
N THR A 124 15.73 6.78 -8.82
CA THR A 124 14.54 6.18 -9.44
C THR A 124 14.35 4.73 -9.05
N VAL A 125 13.11 4.26 -9.06
CA VAL A 125 12.76 2.83 -8.89
C VAL A 125 12.17 2.26 -10.17
N ASP A 126 12.65 1.08 -10.53
CA ASP A 126 12.04 0.21 -11.53
C ASP A 126 11.45 -1.02 -10.83
N GLY A 127 10.40 -1.62 -11.38
CA GLY A 127 9.82 -2.81 -10.79
C GLY A 127 8.86 -3.58 -11.68
N SER A 128 8.57 -4.80 -11.24
CA SER A 128 7.57 -5.69 -11.85
C SER A 128 6.85 -6.51 -10.80
N PHE A 129 5.63 -6.96 -11.11
CA PHE A 129 4.82 -7.76 -10.22
C PHE A 129 3.86 -8.70 -10.95
N THR A 130 3.36 -9.68 -10.22
CA THR A 130 2.32 -10.63 -10.60
C THR A 130 1.50 -10.98 -9.36
N ALA A 131 0.21 -10.69 -9.39
CA ALA A 131 -0.76 -11.02 -8.34
C ALA A 131 -1.90 -11.84 -8.96
N THR A 132 -2.44 -12.81 -8.22
CA THR A 132 -3.60 -13.57 -8.69
C THR A 132 -4.76 -13.39 -7.73
N PHE A 133 -5.84 -12.80 -8.24
CA PHE A 133 -7.08 -12.60 -7.51
C PHE A 133 -8.12 -13.63 -7.96
N PRO A 134 -8.87 -14.27 -7.05
CA PRO A 134 -9.83 -15.32 -7.42
C PRO A 134 -10.87 -14.92 -8.47
N SER A 135 -11.39 -13.69 -8.40
CA SER A 135 -12.45 -13.20 -9.30
C SER A 135 -11.94 -12.49 -10.55
N THR A 136 -10.74 -11.92 -10.50
CA THR A 136 -10.17 -11.07 -11.57
C THR A 136 -9.09 -11.79 -12.36
N GLY A 137 -8.59 -12.91 -11.84
CA GLY A 137 -7.51 -13.67 -12.43
C GLY A 137 -6.15 -13.06 -12.12
N THR A 138 -5.15 -13.46 -12.91
CA THR A 138 -3.78 -12.97 -12.75
C THR A 138 -3.62 -11.60 -13.39
N ILE A 139 -3.13 -10.65 -12.59
CA ILE A 139 -2.71 -9.33 -13.01
C ILE A 139 -1.18 -9.32 -12.97
N LYS A 140 -0.56 -8.97 -14.08
CA LYS A 140 0.89 -8.77 -14.16
C LYS A 140 1.16 -7.32 -14.47
N GLY A 141 2.24 -6.75 -13.95
CA GLY A 141 2.57 -5.38 -14.30
C GLY A 141 4.02 -4.97 -14.08
N SER A 142 4.33 -3.78 -14.57
CA SER A 142 5.66 -3.17 -14.46
C SER A 142 5.59 -1.66 -14.47
N PHE A 143 6.59 -1.03 -13.86
CA PHE A 143 6.80 0.42 -13.86
C PHE A 143 8.29 0.70 -13.96
N THR A 144 8.63 1.84 -14.53
CA THR A 144 10.03 2.26 -14.69
C THR A 144 10.20 3.73 -14.39
N LYS A 145 11.40 4.11 -13.95
CA LYS A 145 11.84 5.48 -13.68
C LYS A 145 10.93 6.22 -12.70
N VAL A 146 10.38 5.52 -11.72
CA VAL A 146 9.56 6.14 -10.68
C VAL A 146 10.45 7.01 -9.80
N GLN A 147 10.21 8.33 -9.79
CA GLN A 147 10.94 9.26 -8.93
C GLN A 147 10.39 9.21 -7.51
N LEU A 148 11.30 9.07 -6.54
CA LEU A 148 11.00 9.06 -5.11
C LEU A 148 11.57 10.28 -4.41
#